data_AF-V4PWY3-F1
#
_entry.id   AF-V4PWY3-F1
#
_cell.length_a   1.000
_cell.length_b   1.000
_cell.length_c   1.000
_cell.angle_alpha   90.00
_cell.angle_beta   90.00
_cell.angle_gamma   90.00
#
_symmetry.space_group_name_H-M   'P 1'
#
loop_
_entity.id
_entity.type
_entity.pdbx_description
1 polymer ?
#
loop_
_entity_poly.entity_id
_entity_poly.type
_entity_poly.pdbx_seq_one_letter_code
_entity_poly.pdbx_strand_id
1 'polypeptide(L)' 'MQTEPIEYEIGLYPRGPNSCQWKIWPKAGGTPVATGVERNWADAQKASQRAKERLLAKG' A
#
# COMPACT_ATOMS: atom_id res chain seq x y z
N MET A 1 23.17 -5.13 -13.51
CA MET A 1 21.91 -5.79 -13.12
C MET A 1 20.81 -4.76 -13.29
N GLN A 2 20.00 -4.90 -14.32
CA GLN A 2 18.90 -3.97 -14.62
C GLN A 2 17.77 -4.37 -13.65
N THR A 3 17.57 -3.62 -12.57
CA THR A 3 16.46 -3.86 -11.64
C THR A 3 15.18 -3.49 -12.37
N GLU A 4 14.38 -4.49 -12.71
CA GLU A 4 13.03 -4.27 -13.21
C GLU A 4 12.29 -3.37 -12.22
N PRO A 5 11.50 -2.38 -12.70
CA PRO A 5 10.76 -1.51 -11.80
C PRO A 5 9.86 -2.37 -10.92
N ILE A 6 10.11 -2.35 -9.61
CA ILE A 6 9.30 -3.12 -8.66
C ILE A 6 7.90 -2.51 -8.67
N GLU A 7 6.97 -3.18 -9.34
CA GLU A 7 5.57 -2.78 -9.34
C GLU A 7 4.94 -3.14 -7.99
N TYR A 8 4.22 -2.18 -7.41
CA TYR A 8 3.50 -2.37 -6.15
C TYR A 8 1.98 -2.23 -6.36
N GLU A 9 1.22 -3.04 -5.65
CA GLU A 9 -0.24 -3.04 -5.66
C GLU A 9 -0.78 -2.64 -4.28
N ILE A 10 -1.85 -1.84 -4.27
CA ILE A 10 -2.50 -1.38 -3.04
C ILE A 10 -3.82 -2.14 -2.88
N GLY A 11 -4.02 -2.73 -1.71
CA GLY A 11 -5.30 -3.29 -1.31
C GLY A 11 -5.88 -2.53 -0.12
N LEU A 12 -7.17 -2.26 -0.21
CA LEU A 12 -7.96 -1.60 0.81
C LEU A 12 -8.97 -2.59 1.37
N TYR A 13 -9.03 -2.69 2.70
CA TYR A 13 -9.85 -3.65 3.42
C TYR A 13 -10.66 -2.96 4.50
N PRO A 14 -11.97 -3.25 4.61
CA PRO A 14 -12.74 -2.83 5.76
C PRO A 14 -12.20 -3.53 7.02
N ARG A 15 -11.88 -2.77 8.07
CA ARG A 15 -11.45 -3.29 9.38
C ARG A 15 -12.52 -3.16 10.45
N GLY A 16 -13.49 -2.27 10.22
CA GLY A 16 -14.57 -1.96 11.16
C GLY A 16 -15.52 -0.91 10.58
N PRO A 17 -16.55 -0.50 11.32
CA PRO A 17 -17.61 0.38 10.82
C PRO A 17 -17.06 1.74 10.35
N ASN A 18 -16.02 2.25 11.02
CA ASN A 18 -15.36 3.54 10.70
C ASN A 18 -13.84 3.36 10.60
N SER A 19 -13.36 2.25 10.04
CA SER A 19 -11.93 2.07 9.85
C SER A 19 -11.61 1.22 8.65
N CYS A 20 -10.63 1.66 7.87
CA CYS A 20 -10.14 0.96 6.69
C CYS A 20 -8.65 0.65 6.88
N GLN A 21 -8.29 -0.61 6.69
CA GLN A 21 -6.91 -1.04 6.64
C GLN A 21 -6.44 -1.02 5.19
N TRP A 22 -5.22 -0.56 4.97
CA TRP A 22 -4.55 -0.64 3.68
C TRP A 22 -3.28 -1.49 3.78
N LYS A 23 -2.96 -2.17 2.68
CA LYS A 23 -1.77 -3.00 2.52
C LYS A 23 -1.17 -2.76 1.14
N ILE A 24 0.16 -2.81 1.05
CA ILE A 24 0.90 -2.69 -0.21
C ILE A 24 1.70 -3.96 -0.40
N TRP A 25 1.57 -4.61 -1.55
CA TRP A 25 2.34 -5.79 -1.92
C TRP A 25 3.20 -5.52 -3.15
N PRO A 26 4.34 -6.21 -3.28
CA PRO A 26 5.01 -6.36 -4.57
C PRO A 26 4.11 -7.17 -5.52
N LYS A 27 4.00 -6.75 -6.77
CA LYS A 27 3.24 -7.46 -7.82
C LYS A 27 3.83 -8.83 -8.15
N ALA A 28 5.13 -9.02 -7.87
CA ALA A 28 5.79 -10.32 -7.89
C ALA A 28 5.22 -11.33 -6.86
N GLY A 29 4.30 -10.88 -5.99
CA GLY A 29 3.71 -11.65 -4.91
C GLY A 29 4.54 -11.61 -3.63
N GLY A 30 3.95 -12.09 -2.54
CA GLY A 30 4.62 -12.24 -1.25
C GLY A 30 4.04 -11.41 -0.11
N THR A 31 4.89 -11.11 0.87
CA THR A 31 4.50 -10.40 2.10
C THR A 31 4.24 -8.91 1.81
N PRO A 32 3.21 -8.30 2.42
CA PRO A 32 3.00 -6.86 2.31
C PRO A 32 4.23 -6.10 2.83
N VAL A 33 4.74 -5.19 2.02
CA VAL A 33 5.89 -4.34 2.33
C VAL A 33 5.50 -3.12 3.16
N ALA A 34 4.22 -2.74 3.14
CA ALA A 34 3.67 -1.69 3.98
C ALA A 34 2.21 -1.99 4.34
N THR A 35 1.81 -1.59 5.54
CA THR A 35 0.41 -1.62 5.97
C THR A 35 0.12 -0.45 6.89
N GLY A 36 -1.13 0.01 6.90
CA GLY A 36 -1.61 1.03 7.82
C GLY A 36 -3.11 0.91 8.03
N VAL A 37 -3.63 1.64 9.00
CA VAL A 37 -5.06 1.67 9.34
C VAL A 37 -5.48 3.12 9.50
N GLU A 38 -6.54 3.49 8.81
CA GLU A 38 -7.10 4.83 8.83
C GLU A 38 -8.57 4.82 9.23
N ARG A 39 -9.08 6.01 9.55
CA ARG A 39 -10.44 6.24 10.06
C ARG A 39 -11.52 6.17 8.98
N ASN A 40 -11.14 6.22 7.71
CA ASN A 40 -12.07 6.13 6.58
C ASN A 40 -11.33 5.66 5.31
N TRP A 41 -12.09 5.36 4.26
CA TRP A 41 -11.57 4.88 2.99
C TRP A 41 -10.73 5.92 2.23
N ALA A 42 -11.09 7.20 2.32
CA ALA A 42 -10.40 8.28 1.62
C ALA A 42 -8.99 8.52 2.19
N ASP A 43 -8.87 8.57 3.52
CA ASP A 43 -7.59 8.65 4.22
C ASP A 43 -6.75 7.40 3.98
N ALA A 44 -7.35 6.21 4.00
CA ALA A 44 -6.64 4.96 3.67
C ALA A 44 -6.09 4.98 2.23
N GLN A 45 -6.87 5.45 1.26
CA GLN A 45 -6.43 5.58 -0.12
C GLN A 45 -5.30 6.60 -0.26
N LYS A 46 -5.40 7.77 0.39
CA LYS A 46 -4.37 8.81 0.35
C LYS A 46 -3.07 8.36 1.03
N ALA A 47 -3.18 7.71 2.19
CA ALA A 47 -2.04 7.20 2.96
C ALA A 47 -1.31 6.08 2.21
N SER A 48 -2.06 5.12 1.66
CA SER A 48 -1.49 4.02 0.87
C SER A 48 -0.84 4.49 -0.43
N GLN A 49 -1.44 5.47 -1.13
CA GLN A 49 -0.85 6.06 -2.33
C GLN A 49 0.50 6.74 -2.02
N ARG A 50 0.55 7.57 -0.96
CA ARG A 50 1.80 8.21 -0.50
C ARG A 50 2.85 7.19 -0.10
N ALA A 51 2.45 6.10 0.54
CA ALA A 51 3.37 5.03 0.92
C ALA A 51 3.93 4.30 -0.31
N LYS A 52 3.10 4.04 -1.33
CA LYS A 52 3.54 3.49 -2.62
C LYS A 52 4.55 4.42 -3.33
N GLU A 53 4.26 5.72 -3.39
CA GLU A 53 5.17 6.70 -3.98
C GLU A 53 6.53 6.73 -3.27
N ARG A 54 6.55 6.66 -1.94
CA ARG A 54 7.79 6.59 -1.15
C ARG A 54 8.58 5.31 -1.38
N LEU A 55 7.89 4.18 -1.61
CA LEU A 55 8.53 2.90 -1.95
C LEU A 55 9.17 2.97 -3.34
N LEU A 56 8.47 3.54 -4.32
CA LEU A 56 9.00 3.76 -5.66
C LEU A 56 10.16 4.75 -5.69
N ALA A 57 10.15 5.79 -4.85
CA ALA A 57 11.24 6.76 -4.76
C ALA A 57 12.52 6.23 -4.08
N LYS A 58 12.45 5.07 -3.41
CA LYS A 58 13.57 4.43 -2.73
C LYS A 58 14.21 3.27 -3.52
N GLY A 59 13.53 2.76 -4.55
CA GLY A 59 14.01 1.68 -5.42
C GLY A 59 14.57 2.22 -6.72
#